data_AF-A0A942GHX1-F1
#
_entry.id   AF-A0A942GHX1-F1
#
_cell.length_a   1.000
_cell.length_b   1.000
_cell.length_c   1.000
_cell.angle_alpha   90.00
_cell.angle_beta   90.00
_cell.angle_gamma   90.00
#
_symmetry.space_group_name_H-M   'P 1'
#
loop_
_entity.id
_entity.type
_entity.pdbx_description
1 polymer ?
#
loop_
_entity_poly.entity_id
_entity_poly.type
_entity_poly.pdbx_seq_one_letter_code
_entity_poly.pdbx_strand_id
1 'polypeptide(L)'
;MKIKSMSDYNRLSGLCARALDNQKIKVLVSADTGGVAVGALEIYHQLKELIEEQGLLADLDLSRQKTGIGIKKSGCFGCFEGGPLVKILPHDYLYLEVKKEDCAEIVQTTLIEGKPIERLMFKRDGVLCAAQDEIPYYKKQLKLVLENCGKIDPESIEEYIVRGGYRGLAKCIYEMVPEQICREVLDSNLRGRGGGGFPTGRKWTQVLAQKSEIKYVVCNGDEGDPGAFMDRCIMEGDPHLVIEGMAIAGYATRSAEGYIYVRAEYPLAVQRLKIAIEQAGRYGFLGEDIMGSGFNFNIKIVR
;
A
#
# COMPACT_ATOMS: atom_id res chain seq x y z
N MET A 1 19.87 -3.49 2.54
CA MET A 1 20.75 -2.75 1.61
C MET A 1 20.24 -1.33 1.51
N LYS A 2 21.04 -0.29 1.81
CA LYS A 2 20.64 1.09 1.56
C LYS A 2 20.73 1.40 0.07
N ILE A 3 19.69 1.99 -0.51
CA ILE A 3 19.63 2.46 -1.89
C ILE A 3 20.40 3.77 -1.96
N LYS A 4 21.44 3.83 -2.80
CA LYS A 4 22.26 5.03 -3.03
C LYS A 4 22.27 5.48 -4.48
N SER A 5 21.52 4.79 -5.34
CA SER A 5 21.49 5.02 -6.77
C SER A 5 20.27 4.35 -7.39
N MET A 6 19.93 4.76 -8.61
CA MET A 6 18.90 4.07 -9.40
C MET A 6 19.32 2.63 -9.76
N SER A 7 20.63 2.35 -9.84
CA SER A 7 21.16 1.00 -10.05
C SER A 7 20.83 0.08 -8.86
N ASP A 8 21.05 0.56 -7.63
CA ASP A 8 20.69 -0.18 -6.42
C ASP A 8 19.18 -0.44 -6.34
N TYR A 9 18.38 0.57 -6.67
CA TYR A 9 16.91 0.46 -6.73
C TYR A 9 16.49 -0.65 -7.71
N ASN A 10 16.99 -0.59 -8.95
CA ASN A 10 16.64 -1.55 -10.00
C ASN A 10 17.08 -2.97 -9.63
N ARG A 11 18.26 -3.12 -9.00
CA ARG A 11 18.74 -4.42 -8.52
C ARG A 11 17.81 -5.00 -7.45
N LEU A 12 17.42 -4.20 -6.45
CA LEU A 12 16.51 -4.63 -5.39
C LEU A 12 15.13 -4.98 -5.97
N SER A 13 14.55 -4.09 -6.76
CA SER A 13 13.25 -4.29 -7.42
C SER A 13 13.24 -5.59 -8.23
N GLY A 14 14.29 -5.86 -9.02
CA GLY A 14 14.40 -7.11 -9.78
C GLY A 14 14.55 -8.36 -8.92
N LEU A 15 15.24 -8.29 -7.78
CA LEU A 15 15.36 -9.40 -6.83
C LEU A 15 14.00 -9.73 -6.19
N CYS A 16 13.30 -8.71 -5.69
CA CYS A 16 12.00 -8.85 -5.04
C CYS A 16 10.91 -9.28 -6.04
N ALA A 17 10.97 -8.81 -7.29
CA ALA A 17 10.06 -9.25 -8.35
C ALA A 17 10.19 -10.75 -8.60
N ARG A 18 11.42 -11.27 -8.70
CA ARG A 18 11.66 -12.72 -8.84
C ARG A 18 11.15 -13.52 -7.64
N ALA A 19 11.33 -13.01 -6.42
CA ALA A 19 10.77 -13.66 -5.22
C ALA A 19 9.24 -13.74 -5.28
N LEU A 20 8.58 -12.65 -5.70
CA LEU A 20 7.13 -12.62 -5.89
C LEU A 20 6.64 -13.51 -7.05
N ASP A 21 7.46 -13.74 -8.08
CA ASP A 21 7.15 -14.68 -9.17
C ASP A 21 7.30 -16.15 -8.75
N ASN A 22 8.06 -16.41 -7.68
CA ASN A 22 8.14 -17.73 -7.05
C ASN A 22 6.91 -18.01 -6.15
N GLN A 23 6.14 -16.98 -5.79
CA GLN A 23 4.81 -17.13 -5.18
C GLN A 23 3.78 -17.38 -6.29
N LYS A 24 3.69 -18.63 -6.77
CA LYS A 24 2.87 -19.02 -7.93
C LYS A 24 1.38 -18.76 -7.72
N ILE A 25 0.91 -18.96 -6.49
CA ILE A 25 -0.41 -18.58 -6.02
C ILE A 25 -0.22 -17.57 -4.90
N LYS A 26 -1.02 -16.51 -4.87
CA LYS A 26 -1.00 -15.52 -3.79
C LYS A 26 -2.37 -15.42 -3.17
N VAL A 27 -2.42 -15.62 -1.86
CA VAL A 27 -3.61 -15.46 -1.03
C VAL A 27 -3.52 -14.11 -0.33
N LEU A 28 -4.47 -13.23 -0.60
CA LEU A 28 -4.55 -11.92 0.04
C LEU A 28 -5.78 -11.90 0.95
N VAL A 29 -5.58 -11.54 2.22
CA VAL A 29 -6.66 -11.45 3.20
C VAL A 29 -6.85 -9.98 3.59
N SER A 30 -8.09 -9.47 3.53
CA SER A 30 -8.42 -8.08 3.86
C SER A 30 -8.19 -7.80 5.35
N ALA A 31 -7.04 -7.24 5.70
CA ALA A 31 -6.58 -7.04 7.07
C ALA A 31 -6.40 -5.55 7.39
N ASP A 32 -7.25 -4.70 6.82
CA ASP A 32 -7.52 -3.34 7.31
C ASP A 32 -8.44 -3.37 8.54
N THR A 33 -8.63 -2.24 9.21
CA THR A 33 -9.44 -2.15 10.44
C THR A 33 -10.84 -2.75 10.26
N GLY A 34 -11.47 -2.57 9.09
CA GLY A 34 -12.79 -3.17 8.82
C GLY A 34 -12.74 -4.69 8.73
N GLY A 35 -11.78 -5.24 7.99
CA GLY A 35 -11.58 -6.69 7.89
C GLY A 35 -11.18 -7.34 9.21
N VAL A 36 -10.29 -6.69 9.99
CA VAL A 36 -9.90 -7.15 11.33
C VAL A 36 -11.11 -7.23 12.26
N ALA A 37 -12.01 -6.24 12.21
CA ALA A 37 -13.21 -6.22 13.05
C ALA A 37 -14.18 -7.38 12.78
N VAL A 38 -14.14 -7.98 11.58
CA VAL A 38 -14.99 -9.12 11.20
C VAL A 38 -14.24 -10.46 11.19
N GLY A 39 -13.04 -10.52 11.76
CA GLY A 39 -12.30 -11.78 11.99
C GLY A 39 -11.30 -12.17 10.88
N ALA A 40 -10.84 -11.21 10.06
CA ALA A 40 -9.92 -11.52 8.97
C ALA A 40 -8.54 -12.02 9.43
N LEU A 41 -8.09 -11.67 10.64
CA LEU A 41 -6.79 -12.13 11.15
C LEU A 41 -6.82 -13.62 11.47
N GLU A 42 -7.92 -14.11 12.03
CA GLU A 42 -8.14 -15.54 12.29
C GLU A 42 -8.11 -16.34 10.98
N ILE A 43 -8.75 -15.82 9.92
CA ILE A 43 -8.71 -16.41 8.57
C ILE A 43 -7.29 -16.44 8.02
N TYR A 44 -6.55 -15.33 8.12
CA TYR A 44 -5.16 -15.26 7.68
C TYR A 44 -4.29 -16.30 8.40
N HIS A 45 -4.40 -16.40 9.72
CA HIS A 45 -3.61 -17.35 10.52
C HIS A 45 -3.96 -18.80 10.17
N GLN A 46 -5.25 -19.13 10.08
CA GLN A 46 -5.70 -20.49 9.75
C GLN A 46 -5.24 -20.91 8.34
N LEU A 47 -5.40 -20.04 7.34
CA LEU A 47 -4.93 -20.34 5.98
C LEU A 47 -3.41 -20.51 5.94
N LYS A 48 -2.66 -19.65 6.65
CA LYS A 48 -1.20 -19.74 6.68
C LYS A 48 -0.73 -21.06 7.30
N GLU A 49 -1.30 -21.45 8.42
CA GLU A 49 -0.98 -22.71 9.11
C GLU A 49 -1.26 -23.91 8.20
N LEU A 50 -2.44 -23.98 7.60
CA LEU A 50 -2.81 -25.08 6.69
C LEU A 50 -1.90 -25.14 5.45
N ILE A 51 -1.54 -24.00 4.86
CA ILE A 51 -0.61 -23.95 3.72
C ILE A 51 0.79 -24.44 4.13
N GLU A 52 1.23 -24.10 5.34
CA GLU A 52 2.52 -24.52 5.89
C GLU A 52 2.56 -26.02 6.21
N GLU A 53 1.50 -26.57 6.79
CA GLU A 53 1.34 -28.01 7.06
C GLU A 53 1.40 -28.86 5.78
N GLN A 54 0.89 -28.35 4.67
CA GLN A 54 0.98 -29.00 3.36
C GLN A 54 2.38 -28.84 2.72
N GLY A 55 3.31 -28.12 3.35
CA GLY A 55 4.64 -27.84 2.83
C GLY A 55 4.65 -26.86 1.64
N LEU A 56 3.54 -26.17 1.38
CA LEU A 56 3.33 -25.34 0.20
C LEU A 56 3.68 -23.86 0.42
N LEU A 57 3.98 -23.43 1.65
CA LEU A 57 4.24 -22.01 1.96
C LEU A 57 5.53 -21.50 1.28
N ALA A 58 5.39 -20.44 0.50
CA ALA A 58 6.51 -19.68 -0.08
C ALA A 58 7.22 -18.81 0.95
N ASP A 59 8.42 -18.33 0.62
CA ASP A 59 9.06 -17.28 1.41
C ASP A 59 8.26 -15.97 1.31
N LEU A 60 7.94 -15.41 2.48
CA LEU A 60 7.32 -14.08 2.60
C LEU A 60 8.36 -12.96 2.68
N ASP A 61 9.58 -13.29 3.15
CA ASP A 61 10.74 -12.41 3.06
C ASP A 61 11.27 -12.44 1.62
N LEU A 62 11.05 -11.34 0.88
CA LEU A 62 11.40 -11.24 -0.54
C LEU A 62 12.92 -11.19 -0.80
N SER A 63 13.76 -11.22 0.24
CA SER A 63 15.20 -11.49 0.09
C SER A 63 15.51 -12.98 -0.16
N ARG A 64 14.55 -13.86 0.10
CA ARG A 64 14.63 -15.31 -0.09
C ARG A 64 13.84 -15.74 -1.32
N GLN A 65 13.91 -17.02 -1.69
CA GLN A 65 13.48 -17.51 -3.01
C GLN A 65 12.73 -18.86 -2.97
N LYS A 66 12.21 -19.31 -1.82
CA LYS A 66 11.41 -20.53 -1.74
C LYS A 66 10.10 -20.35 -2.53
N THR A 67 9.93 -21.21 -3.53
CA THR A 67 8.72 -21.31 -4.35
C THR A 67 7.57 -21.92 -3.56
N GLY A 68 6.36 -21.41 -3.79
CA GLY A 68 5.15 -21.95 -3.18
C GLY A 68 3.96 -21.01 -3.30
N ILE A 69 3.06 -21.11 -2.33
CA ILE A 69 1.92 -20.23 -2.13
C ILE A 69 2.35 -19.08 -1.22
N GLY A 70 2.25 -17.84 -1.71
CA GLY A 70 2.37 -16.65 -0.89
C GLY A 70 1.06 -16.38 -0.16
N ILE A 71 1.12 -15.96 1.10
CA ILE A 71 -0.05 -15.48 1.84
C ILE A 71 0.29 -14.16 2.55
N LYS A 72 -0.57 -13.16 2.37
CA LYS A 72 -0.33 -11.82 2.90
C LYS A 72 -1.58 -11.18 3.49
N LYS A 73 -1.36 -10.36 4.51
CA LYS A 73 -2.33 -9.36 4.99
C LYS A 73 -2.33 -8.25 3.95
N SER A 74 -3.49 -7.79 3.51
CA SER A 74 -3.58 -6.64 2.61
C SER A 74 -4.49 -5.56 3.17
N GLY A 75 -4.46 -4.37 2.56
CA GLY A 75 -5.41 -3.31 2.88
C GLY A 75 -6.84 -3.61 2.41
N CYS A 76 -7.71 -2.63 2.59
CA CYS A 76 -9.11 -2.73 2.20
C CYS A 76 -9.27 -3.01 0.70
N PHE A 77 -10.17 -3.95 0.35
CA PHE A 77 -10.48 -4.24 -1.06
C PHE A 77 -11.53 -3.25 -1.63
N GLY A 78 -12.30 -2.61 -0.76
CA GLY A 78 -13.29 -1.56 -1.05
C GLY A 78 -14.71 -1.93 -0.62
N CYS A 79 -15.17 -3.15 -0.91
CA CYS A 79 -16.51 -3.61 -0.56
C CYS A 79 -16.54 -4.22 0.86
N PHE A 80 -16.90 -3.44 1.88
CA PHE A 80 -16.92 -3.88 3.28
C PHE A 80 -18.07 -4.84 3.61
N GLU A 81 -19.17 -4.80 2.85
CA GLU A 81 -20.40 -5.56 3.16
C GLU A 81 -20.23 -7.07 3.12
N GLY A 82 -19.13 -7.59 2.53
CA GLY A 82 -18.88 -9.03 2.42
C GLY A 82 -17.60 -9.51 3.11
N GLY A 83 -17.09 -8.80 4.11
CA GLY A 83 -15.86 -9.21 4.83
C GLY A 83 -16.09 -10.37 5.83
N PRO A 84 -15.06 -11.15 6.19
CA PRO A 84 -13.68 -11.14 5.67
C PRO A 84 -13.58 -11.52 4.19
N LEU A 85 -12.73 -10.81 3.45
CA LEU A 85 -12.48 -11.08 2.04
C LEU A 85 -11.16 -11.82 1.86
N VAL A 86 -11.18 -12.83 0.98
CA VAL A 86 -9.97 -13.55 0.57
C VAL A 86 -9.86 -13.52 -0.95
N LYS A 87 -8.74 -13.03 -1.45
CA LYS A 87 -8.45 -12.93 -2.88
C LYS A 87 -7.35 -13.90 -3.29
N ILE A 88 -7.55 -14.62 -4.39
CA ILE A 88 -6.62 -15.61 -4.91
C ILE A 88 -6.09 -15.18 -6.29
N LEU A 89 -4.78 -14.92 -6.37
CA LEU A 89 -4.09 -14.65 -7.63
C LEU A 89 -3.38 -15.92 -8.13
N PRO A 90 -3.25 -16.13 -9.46
CA PRO A 90 -3.55 -15.20 -10.55
C PRO A 90 -5.00 -15.24 -11.07
N HIS A 91 -5.85 -16.16 -10.58
CA HIS A 91 -7.22 -16.33 -11.07
C HIS A 91 -8.16 -15.14 -10.78
N ASP A 92 -7.74 -14.22 -9.91
CA ASP A 92 -8.51 -13.07 -9.46
C ASP A 92 -9.79 -13.44 -8.68
N TYR A 93 -9.89 -14.67 -8.16
CA TYR A 93 -11.02 -15.11 -7.37
C TYR A 93 -11.18 -14.26 -6.13
N LEU A 94 -12.39 -13.77 -5.88
CA LEU A 94 -12.74 -13.06 -4.65
C LEU A 94 -13.77 -13.87 -3.87
N TYR A 95 -13.35 -14.35 -2.70
CA TYR A 95 -14.22 -14.99 -1.72
C TYR A 95 -14.70 -13.98 -0.68
N LEU A 96 -16.00 -14.03 -0.40
CA LEU A 96 -16.73 -13.17 0.51
C LEU A 96 -17.18 -13.97 1.73
N GLU A 97 -17.32 -13.28 2.86
CA GLU A 97 -17.82 -13.80 4.12
C GLU A 97 -17.10 -15.08 4.56
N VAL A 98 -15.78 -15.15 4.30
CA VAL A 98 -14.98 -16.35 4.58
C VAL A 98 -14.92 -16.60 6.07
N LYS A 99 -15.29 -17.82 6.47
CA LYS A 99 -15.26 -18.30 7.85
C LYS A 99 -14.08 -19.24 8.06
N LYS A 100 -13.77 -19.49 9.34
CA LYS A 100 -12.65 -20.35 9.71
C LYS A 100 -12.82 -21.77 9.15
N GLU A 101 -14.05 -22.27 9.11
CA GLU A 101 -14.40 -23.60 8.60
C GLU A 101 -14.17 -23.73 7.09
N ASP A 102 -14.22 -22.62 6.35
CA ASP A 102 -13.99 -22.60 4.90
C ASP A 102 -12.50 -22.74 4.54
N CYS A 103 -11.58 -22.48 5.47
CA CYS A 103 -10.15 -22.41 5.19
C CYS A 103 -9.58 -23.74 4.67
N ALA A 104 -10.03 -24.87 5.21
CA ALA A 104 -9.59 -26.19 4.76
C ALA A 104 -10.06 -26.49 3.33
N GLU A 105 -11.29 -26.12 2.99
CA GLU A 105 -11.83 -26.26 1.64
C GLU A 105 -11.09 -25.34 0.66
N ILE A 106 -10.79 -24.09 1.04
CA ILE A 106 -10.02 -23.16 0.21
C ILE A 106 -8.65 -23.74 -0.13
N VAL A 107 -7.93 -24.28 0.86
CA VAL A 107 -6.60 -24.87 0.64
C VAL A 107 -6.70 -26.06 -0.31
N GLN A 108 -7.63 -26.98 -0.07
CA GLN A 108 -7.78 -28.19 -0.87
C GLN A 108 -8.31 -27.91 -2.28
N THR A 109 -9.49 -27.29 -2.39
CA THR A 109 -10.20 -27.10 -3.65
C THR A 109 -9.59 -25.98 -4.50
N THR A 110 -9.18 -24.88 -3.89
CA THR A 110 -8.70 -23.73 -4.65
C THR A 110 -7.19 -23.72 -4.81
N LEU A 111 -6.43 -23.90 -3.72
CA LEU A 111 -4.98 -23.75 -3.78
C LEU A 111 -4.27 -24.99 -4.35
N ILE A 112 -4.78 -26.19 -4.07
CA ILE A 112 -4.21 -27.45 -4.56
C ILE A 112 -4.86 -27.87 -5.88
N GLU A 113 -6.19 -27.93 -5.96
CA GLU A 113 -6.88 -28.40 -7.17
C GLU A 113 -7.10 -27.30 -8.23
N GLY A 114 -6.91 -26.02 -7.89
CA GLY A 114 -7.07 -24.91 -8.83
C GLY A 114 -8.52 -24.59 -9.21
N LYS A 115 -9.50 -25.00 -8.40
CA LYS A 115 -10.94 -24.81 -8.67
C LYS A 115 -11.57 -23.73 -7.79
N PRO A 116 -12.52 -22.95 -8.30
CA PRO A 116 -13.24 -21.97 -7.50
C PRO A 116 -14.25 -22.63 -6.55
N ILE A 117 -14.47 -22.03 -5.39
CA ILE A 117 -15.58 -22.37 -4.48
C ILE A 117 -16.73 -21.39 -4.74
N GLU A 118 -17.65 -21.75 -5.62
CA GLU A 118 -18.70 -20.84 -6.11
C GLU A 118 -19.66 -20.33 -5.02
N ARG A 119 -19.81 -21.08 -3.91
CA ARG A 119 -20.64 -20.64 -2.77
C ARG A 119 -20.05 -19.45 -2.01
N LEU A 120 -18.75 -19.22 -2.14
CA LEU A 120 -18.04 -18.09 -1.51
C LEU A 120 -17.91 -16.88 -2.45
N MET A 121 -18.34 -17.00 -3.70
CA MET A 121 -18.18 -15.95 -4.71
C MET A 121 -19.42 -15.06 -4.82
N PHE A 122 -19.22 -13.84 -5.30
CA PHE A 122 -20.30 -12.88 -5.49
C PHE A 122 -21.28 -13.38 -6.56
N LYS A 123 -22.58 -13.26 -6.28
CA LYS A 123 -23.66 -13.57 -7.22
C LYS A 123 -24.59 -12.37 -7.35
N ARG A 124 -24.95 -12.05 -8.59
CA ARG A 124 -25.97 -11.05 -8.90
C ARG A 124 -26.97 -11.64 -9.86
N ASP A 125 -28.25 -11.59 -9.50
CA ASP A 125 -29.36 -12.07 -10.35
C ASP A 125 -29.13 -13.53 -10.81
N GLY A 126 -28.53 -14.36 -9.96
CA GLY A 126 -28.18 -15.75 -10.27
C GLY A 126 -26.90 -15.94 -11.09
N VAL A 127 -26.27 -14.86 -11.56
CA VAL A 127 -25.01 -14.89 -12.31
C VAL A 127 -23.83 -14.80 -11.35
N LEU A 128 -22.93 -15.78 -11.43
CA LEU A 128 -21.67 -15.82 -10.70
C LEU A 128 -20.68 -14.80 -11.27
N CYS A 129 -20.08 -13.99 -10.40
CA CYS A 129 -18.91 -13.16 -10.73
C CYS A 129 -17.71 -13.73 -9.99
N ALA A 130 -16.82 -14.41 -10.72
CA ALA A 130 -15.69 -15.08 -10.12
C ALA A 130 -14.55 -14.11 -9.83
N ALA A 131 -14.27 -13.20 -10.77
CA ALA A 131 -13.19 -12.23 -10.66
C ALA A 131 -13.65 -10.92 -10.01
N GLN A 132 -12.76 -10.25 -9.28
CA GLN A 132 -13.08 -8.98 -8.62
C GLN A 132 -13.56 -7.94 -9.64
N ASP A 133 -12.89 -7.83 -10.78
CA ASP A 133 -13.18 -6.81 -11.79
C ASP A 133 -14.51 -7.05 -12.55
N GLU A 134 -15.10 -8.24 -12.42
CA GLU A 134 -16.44 -8.56 -12.95
C GLU A 134 -17.55 -8.02 -12.07
N ILE A 135 -17.29 -7.82 -10.77
CA ILE A 135 -18.30 -7.39 -9.80
C ILE A 135 -18.68 -5.93 -10.09
N PRO A 136 -19.99 -5.61 -10.21
CA PRO A 136 -20.46 -4.28 -10.58
C PRO A 136 -19.94 -3.13 -9.71
N TYR A 137 -19.68 -3.40 -8.43
CA TYR A 137 -19.09 -2.44 -7.49
C TYR A 137 -17.71 -1.97 -7.95
N TYR A 138 -16.83 -2.89 -8.38
CA TYR A 138 -15.45 -2.57 -8.79
C TYR A 138 -15.36 -2.11 -10.25
N LYS A 139 -16.18 -2.68 -11.14
CA LYS A 139 -16.11 -2.47 -12.60
C LYS A 139 -16.15 -1.01 -13.05
N LYS A 140 -16.78 -0.12 -12.28
CA LYS A 140 -16.93 1.30 -12.60
C LYS A 140 -15.91 2.21 -11.92
N GLN A 141 -14.93 1.64 -11.21
CA GLN A 141 -13.94 2.40 -10.45
C GLN A 141 -12.64 2.56 -11.21
N LEU A 142 -12.06 3.76 -11.16
CA LEU A 142 -10.67 3.99 -11.53
C LEU A 142 -9.86 4.24 -10.25
N LYS A 143 -9.16 3.20 -9.78
CA LYS A 143 -8.35 3.26 -8.56
C LYS A 143 -6.97 3.85 -8.87
N LEU A 144 -6.84 5.18 -8.82
CA LEU A 144 -5.54 5.86 -8.96
C LEU A 144 -4.74 5.84 -7.65
N VAL A 145 -5.30 6.40 -6.58
CA VAL A 145 -4.63 6.48 -5.26
C VAL A 145 -4.70 5.15 -4.52
N LEU A 146 -5.76 4.38 -4.74
CA LEU A 146 -5.99 3.08 -4.09
C LEU A 146 -5.52 1.91 -4.95
N GLU A 147 -4.65 2.13 -5.94
CA GLU A 147 -4.27 1.08 -6.91
C GLU A 147 -3.61 -0.14 -6.25
N ASN A 148 -2.84 0.10 -5.19
CA ASN A 148 -2.13 -0.91 -4.41
C ASN A 148 -3.00 -1.58 -3.32
N CYS A 149 -4.06 -0.89 -2.88
CA CYS A 149 -4.94 -1.40 -1.84
C CYS A 149 -5.63 -2.69 -2.31
N GLY A 150 -5.43 -3.77 -1.57
CA GLY A 150 -5.91 -5.10 -1.94
C GLY A 150 -5.03 -5.86 -2.93
N LYS A 151 -3.79 -5.41 -3.16
CA LYS A 151 -2.83 -6.08 -4.06
C LYS A 151 -1.46 -6.34 -3.42
N ILE A 152 -1.07 -5.55 -2.43
CA ILE A 152 0.22 -5.68 -1.74
C ILE A 152 0.03 -5.98 -0.25
N ASP A 153 1.11 -6.43 0.39
CA ASP A 153 1.27 -6.35 1.85
C ASP A 153 1.63 -4.90 2.24
N PRO A 154 0.79 -4.19 3.02
CA PRO A 154 1.08 -2.81 3.44
C PRO A 154 2.30 -2.69 4.36
N GLU A 155 2.78 -3.79 4.94
CA GLU A 155 3.97 -3.84 5.79
C GLU A 155 5.23 -4.27 5.01
N SER A 156 5.17 -4.42 3.68
CA SER A 156 6.33 -4.71 2.84
C SER A 156 6.68 -3.57 1.88
N ILE A 157 7.75 -2.85 2.20
CA ILE A 157 8.36 -1.89 1.27
C ILE A 157 8.82 -2.54 -0.03
N GLU A 158 9.23 -3.81 0.01
CA GLU A 158 9.70 -4.53 -1.17
C GLU A 158 8.58 -4.74 -2.19
N GLU A 159 7.36 -5.07 -1.75
CA GLU A 159 6.19 -5.14 -2.64
C GLU A 159 5.84 -3.78 -3.24
N TYR A 160 5.91 -2.71 -2.44
CA TYR A 160 5.71 -1.35 -2.92
C TYR A 160 6.73 -0.97 -4.03
N ILE A 161 8.01 -1.29 -3.82
CA ILE A 161 9.10 -1.08 -4.79
C ILE A 161 8.87 -1.87 -6.08
N VAL A 162 8.42 -3.13 -6.00
CA VAL A 162 8.11 -3.95 -7.18
C VAL A 162 6.98 -3.33 -8.01
N ARG A 163 6.01 -2.68 -7.36
CA ARG A 163 4.95 -1.92 -8.07
C ARG A 163 5.38 -0.53 -8.54
N GLY A 164 6.66 -0.19 -8.43
CA GLY A 164 7.22 1.08 -8.89
C GLY A 164 7.24 2.20 -7.85
N GLY A 165 6.96 1.88 -6.58
CA GLY A 165 7.07 2.80 -5.47
C GLY A 165 8.48 3.39 -5.34
N TYR A 166 8.56 4.67 -4.96
CA TYR A 166 9.77 5.50 -4.91
C TYR A 166 10.42 5.86 -6.25
N ARG A 167 9.90 5.37 -7.39
CA ARG A 167 10.37 5.85 -8.71
C ARG A 167 9.98 7.31 -8.94
N GLY A 168 8.84 7.76 -8.40
CA GLY A 168 8.43 9.15 -8.46
C GLY A 168 9.39 10.05 -7.69
N LEU A 169 9.77 9.62 -6.49
CA LEU A 169 10.81 10.30 -5.70
C LEU A 169 12.16 10.33 -6.43
N ALA A 170 12.60 9.20 -6.99
CA ALA A 170 13.85 9.13 -7.73
C ALA A 170 13.86 10.10 -8.93
N LYS A 171 12.78 10.16 -9.71
CA LYS A 171 12.63 11.12 -10.81
C LYS A 171 12.75 12.56 -10.31
N CYS A 172 12.07 12.89 -9.21
CA CYS A 172 12.14 14.23 -8.61
C CYS A 172 13.58 14.61 -8.23
N ILE A 173 14.30 13.69 -7.60
CA ILE A 173 15.66 13.93 -7.10
C ILE A 173 16.69 14.04 -8.23
N TYR A 174 16.63 13.13 -9.20
CA TYR A 174 17.70 13.02 -10.21
C TYR A 174 17.44 13.81 -11.49
N GLU A 175 16.19 14.11 -11.81
CA GLU A 175 15.82 14.65 -13.13
C GLU A 175 15.15 16.02 -13.05
N MET A 176 14.78 16.49 -11.84
CA MET A 176 13.97 17.70 -11.69
C MET A 176 14.53 18.65 -10.63
N VAL A 177 14.35 19.94 -10.86
CA VAL A 177 14.52 20.97 -9.83
C VAL A 177 13.18 21.26 -9.12
N PRO A 178 13.19 21.77 -7.88
CA PRO A 178 11.97 22.01 -7.09
C PRO A 178 10.87 22.81 -7.81
N GLU A 179 11.26 23.80 -8.61
CA GLU A 179 10.35 24.65 -9.37
C GLU A 179 9.59 23.86 -10.46
N GLN A 180 10.25 22.91 -11.12
CA GLN A 180 9.63 22.01 -12.10
C GLN A 180 8.64 21.08 -11.44
N ILE A 181 8.93 20.57 -10.25
CA ILE A 181 8.03 19.68 -9.51
C ILE A 181 6.77 20.45 -9.08
N CYS A 182 6.93 21.66 -8.53
CA CYS A 182 5.78 22.51 -8.20
C CYS A 182 4.91 22.80 -9.45
N ARG A 183 5.55 23.01 -10.61
CA ARG A 183 4.87 23.24 -11.87
C ARG A 183 4.12 22.00 -12.36
N GLU A 184 4.74 20.82 -12.34
CA GLU A 184 4.11 19.54 -12.70
C GLU A 184 2.84 19.30 -11.86
N VAL A 185 2.94 19.51 -10.54
CA VAL A 185 1.78 19.37 -9.63
C VAL A 185 0.70 20.42 -9.92
N LEU A 186 1.09 21.64 -10.29
CA LEU A 186 0.14 22.68 -10.71
C LEU A 186 -0.57 22.30 -12.02
N ASP A 187 0.18 21.82 -13.01
CA ASP A 187 -0.32 21.45 -14.33
C ASP A 187 -1.20 20.18 -14.28
N SER A 188 -0.97 19.29 -13.32
CA SER A 188 -1.85 18.15 -13.03
C SER A 188 -3.25 18.57 -12.53
N ASN A 189 -3.44 19.85 -12.19
CA ASN A 189 -4.66 20.39 -11.59
C ASN A 189 -5.08 19.69 -10.28
N LEU A 190 -4.10 19.17 -9.53
CA LEU A 190 -4.36 18.59 -8.21
C LEU A 190 -4.87 19.66 -7.24
N ARG A 191 -6.00 19.36 -6.60
CA ARG A 191 -6.62 20.20 -5.58
C ARG A 191 -6.56 19.51 -4.22
N GLY A 192 -6.53 20.29 -3.14
CA GLY A 192 -6.57 19.77 -1.78
C GLY A 192 -7.80 18.90 -1.55
N ARG A 193 -7.57 17.65 -1.09
CA ARG A 193 -8.61 16.63 -0.92
C ARG A 193 -9.30 16.64 0.44
N GLY A 194 -8.82 17.43 1.40
CA GLY A 194 -9.50 17.67 2.68
C GLY A 194 -10.62 18.72 2.62
N GLY A 195 -11.40 18.76 1.53
CA GLY A 195 -12.57 19.64 1.38
C GLY A 195 -12.31 21.01 0.75
N GLY A 196 -11.33 21.78 1.23
CA GLY A 196 -11.13 23.17 0.78
C GLY A 196 -10.73 23.37 -0.69
N GLY A 197 -10.24 22.33 -1.37
CA GLY A 197 -10.03 22.34 -2.81
C GLY A 197 -9.03 23.38 -3.32
N PHE A 198 -8.11 23.89 -2.48
CA PHE A 198 -7.09 24.84 -2.95
C PHE A 198 -6.09 24.14 -3.89
N PRO A 199 -5.62 24.76 -4.99
CA PRO A 199 -4.66 24.14 -5.90
C PRO A 199 -3.35 23.78 -5.20
N THR A 200 -3.00 22.48 -5.19
CA THR A 200 -1.86 21.95 -4.43
C THR A 200 -0.53 22.51 -4.96
N GLY A 201 -0.35 22.54 -6.28
CA GLY A 201 0.88 23.09 -6.89
C GLY A 201 1.08 24.57 -6.55
N ARG A 202 0.00 25.37 -6.52
CA ARG A 202 0.05 26.78 -6.10
C ARG A 202 0.50 26.93 -4.65
N LYS A 203 -0.02 26.08 -3.76
CA LYS A 203 0.39 26.06 -2.34
C LYS A 203 1.88 25.76 -2.22
N TRP A 204 2.38 24.76 -2.95
CA TRP A 204 3.79 24.37 -2.92
C TRP A 204 4.70 25.47 -3.47
N THR A 205 4.33 26.12 -4.59
CA THR A 205 5.08 27.26 -5.14
C THR A 205 5.19 28.41 -4.13
N GLN A 206 4.12 28.70 -3.38
CA GLN A 206 4.15 29.74 -2.35
C GLN A 206 5.11 29.39 -1.21
N VAL A 207 5.14 28.13 -0.77
CA VAL A 207 6.08 27.65 0.26
C VAL A 207 7.52 27.69 -0.26
N LEU A 208 7.75 27.24 -1.49
CA LEU A 208 9.07 27.28 -2.11
C LEU A 208 9.63 28.71 -2.19
N ALA A 209 8.78 29.68 -2.54
CA ALA A 209 9.15 31.10 -2.65
C ALA A 209 9.49 31.76 -1.30
N GLN A 210 9.08 31.20 -0.16
CA GLN A 210 9.43 31.77 1.15
C GLN A 210 10.93 31.65 1.43
N LYS A 211 11.52 32.75 1.89
CA LYS A 211 12.91 32.83 2.35
C LYS A 211 12.99 32.40 3.82
N SER A 212 12.95 31.10 4.05
CA SER A 212 13.16 30.49 5.37
C SER A 212 14.09 29.30 5.21
N GLU A 213 15.07 29.18 6.12
CA GLU A 213 15.94 28.01 6.21
C GLU A 213 15.16 26.78 6.72
N ILE A 214 14.12 27.00 7.52
CA ILE A 214 13.31 25.96 8.11
C ILE A 214 11.92 25.97 7.48
N LYS A 215 11.54 24.83 6.90
CA LYS A 215 10.24 24.56 6.31
C LYS A 215 9.82 23.14 6.67
N TYR A 216 8.50 22.93 6.70
CA TYR A 216 7.91 21.66 7.12
C TYR A 216 6.85 21.18 6.12
N VAL A 217 6.74 19.86 5.99
CA VAL A 217 5.61 19.20 5.35
C VAL A 217 4.70 18.61 6.42
N VAL A 218 3.44 19.03 6.47
CA VAL A 218 2.47 18.47 7.42
C VAL A 218 1.41 17.69 6.65
N CYS A 219 1.28 16.40 6.96
CA CYS A 219 0.20 15.54 6.52
C CYS A 219 -0.87 15.51 7.62
N ASN A 220 -2.08 15.93 7.28
CA ASN A 220 -3.24 15.88 8.16
C ASN A 220 -3.99 14.56 7.89
N GLY A 221 -3.88 13.61 8.82
CA GLY A 221 -4.61 12.34 8.86
C GLY A 221 -5.58 12.26 10.04
N ASP A 222 -6.16 13.39 10.45
CA ASP A 222 -7.18 13.44 11.52
C ASP A 222 -8.51 12.83 11.09
N GLU A 223 -8.88 12.92 9.80
CA GLU A 223 -10.11 12.39 9.19
C GLU A 223 -11.31 12.33 10.17
N GLY A 224 -11.66 13.48 10.74
CA GLY A 224 -12.66 13.59 11.82
C GLY A 224 -14.12 13.47 11.36
N ASP A 225 -14.38 13.61 10.06
CA ASP A 225 -15.72 13.66 9.49
C ASP A 225 -16.43 12.30 9.57
N PRO A 226 -17.67 12.22 10.10
CA PRO A 226 -18.42 10.97 10.15
C PRO A 226 -18.59 10.34 8.77
N GLY A 227 -18.25 9.05 8.65
CA GLY A 227 -18.34 8.30 7.41
C GLY A 227 -17.13 8.44 6.46
N ALA A 228 -16.14 9.28 6.79
CA ALA A 228 -14.87 9.33 6.08
C ALA A 228 -13.90 8.25 6.62
N PHE A 229 -13.30 7.50 5.71
CA PHE A 229 -12.28 6.48 5.99
C PHE A 229 -11.26 6.32 4.85
N MET A 230 -11.25 7.26 3.91
CA MET A 230 -10.37 7.25 2.75
C MET A 230 -8.90 7.43 3.15
N ASP A 231 -8.61 8.33 4.08
CA ASP A 231 -7.25 8.56 4.58
C ASP A 231 -6.79 7.34 5.38
N ARG A 232 -7.66 6.80 6.23
CA ARG A 232 -7.41 5.53 6.94
C ARG A 232 -7.07 4.40 5.96
N CYS A 233 -7.87 4.23 4.90
CA CYS A 233 -7.64 3.18 3.90
C CYS A 233 -6.26 3.28 3.26
N ILE A 234 -5.77 4.49 2.98
CA ILE A 234 -4.43 4.69 2.41
C ILE A 234 -3.36 4.40 3.47
N MET A 235 -3.47 4.96 4.68
CA MET A 235 -2.46 4.76 5.73
C MET A 235 -2.37 3.31 6.19
N GLU A 236 -3.47 2.56 6.13
CA GLU A 236 -3.48 1.13 6.45
C GLU A 236 -3.13 0.25 5.26
N GLY A 237 -3.53 0.61 4.04
CA GLY A 237 -3.41 -0.25 2.86
C GLY A 237 -2.17 0.00 2.00
N ASP A 238 -1.60 1.20 2.06
CA ASP A 238 -0.42 1.61 1.31
C ASP A 238 0.32 2.79 2.00
N PRO A 239 0.89 2.58 3.21
CA PRO A 239 1.53 3.65 3.98
C PRO A 239 2.74 4.27 3.26
N HIS A 240 3.45 3.50 2.43
CA HIS A 240 4.60 4.01 1.69
C HIS A 240 4.22 5.05 0.63
N LEU A 241 3.00 4.99 0.07
CA LEU A 241 2.48 6.03 -0.81
C LEU A 241 2.40 7.40 -0.13
N VAL A 242 1.98 7.43 1.13
CA VAL A 242 1.94 8.66 1.94
C VAL A 242 3.35 9.19 2.16
N ILE A 243 4.27 8.31 2.55
CA ILE A 243 5.67 8.65 2.83
C ILE A 243 6.37 9.18 1.56
N GLU A 244 6.20 8.51 0.43
CA GLU A 244 6.77 8.94 -0.85
C GLU A 244 6.22 10.31 -1.25
N GLY A 245 4.91 10.52 -1.17
CA GLY A 245 4.28 11.80 -1.46
C GLY A 245 4.81 12.93 -0.58
N MET A 246 5.04 12.65 0.72
CA MET A 246 5.65 13.61 1.64
C MET A 246 7.12 13.90 1.31
N ALA A 247 7.91 12.89 0.95
CA ALA A 247 9.31 13.07 0.56
C ALA A 247 9.43 13.91 -0.73
N ILE A 248 8.55 13.67 -1.72
CA ILE A 248 8.45 14.49 -2.93
C ILE A 248 8.09 15.93 -2.57
N ALA A 249 7.10 16.14 -1.70
CA ALA A 249 6.73 17.47 -1.21
C ALA A 249 7.89 18.15 -0.46
N GLY A 250 8.64 17.38 0.33
CA GLY A 250 9.82 17.85 1.07
C GLY A 250 10.89 18.37 0.12
N TYR A 251 11.24 17.59 -0.90
CA TYR A 251 12.20 17.98 -1.93
C TYR A 251 11.71 19.22 -2.71
N ALA A 252 10.45 19.20 -3.17
CA ALA A 252 9.85 20.29 -3.94
C ALA A 252 9.74 21.62 -3.18
N THR A 253 9.66 21.58 -1.85
CA THR A 253 9.52 22.77 -1.01
C THR A 253 10.79 23.16 -0.26
N ARG A 254 11.86 22.37 -0.39
CA ARG A 254 13.11 22.47 0.39
C ARG A 254 12.85 22.35 1.90
N SER A 255 12.01 21.40 2.29
CA SER A 255 11.75 21.05 3.69
C SER A 255 12.55 19.81 4.07
N ALA A 256 13.19 19.82 5.24
CA ALA A 256 13.96 18.69 5.77
C ALA A 256 13.17 17.82 6.76
N GLU A 257 12.01 18.30 7.22
CA GLU A 257 11.22 17.64 8.27
C GLU A 257 9.74 17.59 7.88
N GLY A 258 9.12 16.45 8.17
CA GLY A 258 7.73 16.16 7.93
C GLY A 258 7.03 15.65 9.19
N TYR A 259 5.75 15.98 9.32
CA TYR A 259 4.90 15.49 10.41
C TYR A 259 3.63 14.87 9.84
N ILE A 260 3.29 13.68 10.29
CA ILE A 260 1.97 13.06 10.04
C ILE A 260 1.20 13.17 11.34
N TYR A 261 0.18 14.02 11.36
CA TYR A 261 -0.78 14.06 12.47
C TYR A 261 -1.85 13.02 12.20
N VAL A 262 -1.97 12.02 13.08
CA VAL A 262 -2.96 10.94 12.96
C VAL A 262 -3.82 10.92 14.22
N ARG A 263 -5.14 10.91 14.04
CA ARG A 263 -6.10 10.83 15.16
C ARG A 263 -5.84 9.63 16.06
N ALA A 264 -6.23 9.74 17.33
CA ALA A 264 -6.00 8.68 18.33
C ALA A 264 -6.71 7.36 17.97
N GLU A 265 -7.84 7.43 17.29
CA GLU A 265 -8.75 6.33 16.97
C GLU A 265 -8.28 5.44 15.81
N TYR A 266 -7.15 5.76 15.15
CA TYR A 266 -6.56 4.95 14.08
C TYR A 266 -5.25 4.26 14.51
N PRO A 267 -5.27 3.33 15.50
CA PRO A 267 -4.06 2.70 16.00
C PRO A 267 -3.35 1.83 14.96
N LEU A 268 -4.09 1.16 14.07
CA LEU A 268 -3.52 0.32 13.02
C LEU A 268 -2.78 1.16 11.96
N ALA A 269 -3.37 2.28 11.54
CA ALA A 269 -2.71 3.23 10.64
C ALA A 269 -1.39 3.74 11.23
N VAL A 270 -1.39 4.14 12.51
CA VAL A 270 -0.17 4.58 13.22
C VAL A 270 0.88 3.47 13.25
N GLN A 271 0.48 2.23 13.54
CA GLN A 271 1.40 1.09 13.56
C GLN A 271 2.04 0.86 12.19
N ARG A 272 1.25 0.81 11.12
CA ARG A 272 1.74 0.57 9.76
C ARG A 272 2.60 1.72 9.24
N LEU A 273 2.25 2.96 9.55
CA LEU A 273 3.09 4.12 9.24
C LEU A 273 4.44 4.07 9.96
N LYS A 274 4.50 3.64 11.24
CA LYS A 274 5.79 3.48 11.95
C LYS A 274 6.68 2.46 11.25
N ILE A 275 6.12 1.30 10.90
CA ILE A 275 6.84 0.24 10.17
C ILE A 275 7.35 0.80 8.84
N ALA A 276 6.49 1.49 8.08
CA ALA A 276 6.85 2.03 6.78
C ALA A 276 7.91 3.14 6.87
N ILE A 277 7.87 4.02 7.89
CA ILE A 277 8.91 5.04 8.13
C ILE A 277 10.24 4.38 8.46
N GLU A 278 10.26 3.37 9.34
CA GLU A 278 11.47 2.63 9.70
C GLU A 278 12.07 1.94 8.47
N GLN A 279 11.23 1.25 7.68
CA GLN A 279 11.65 0.59 6.45
C GLN A 279 12.21 1.59 5.43
N ALA A 280 11.53 2.72 5.21
CA ALA A 280 12.00 3.75 4.29
C ALA A 280 13.36 4.33 4.71
N GLY A 281 13.58 4.57 6.01
CA GLY A 281 14.88 4.97 6.55
C GLY A 281 15.96 3.90 6.36
N ARG A 282 15.63 2.63 6.64
CA ARG A 282 16.54 1.48 6.46
C ARG A 282 16.97 1.29 5.00
N TYR A 283 16.05 1.52 4.06
CA TYR A 283 16.31 1.40 2.63
C TYR A 283 16.88 2.68 2.00
N GLY A 284 16.93 3.81 2.70
CA GLY A 284 17.51 5.07 2.19
C GLY A 284 16.54 5.91 1.34
N PHE A 285 15.23 5.75 1.55
CA PHE A 285 14.18 6.62 0.98
C PHE A 285 13.72 7.73 1.95
N LEU A 286 14.13 7.64 3.21
CA LEU A 286 14.01 8.69 4.23
C LEU A 286 15.33 8.80 5.01
N GLY A 287 15.47 9.87 5.76
CA GLY A 287 16.64 10.15 6.59
C GLY A 287 17.62 11.08 5.89
N GLU A 288 18.90 10.84 6.13
CA GLU A 288 20.00 11.58 5.52
C GLU A 288 20.43 10.98 4.19
N ASP A 289 20.85 11.85 3.27
CA ASP A 289 21.43 11.52 1.97
C ASP A 289 20.55 10.52 1.20
N ILE A 290 19.26 10.87 1.06
CA ILE A 290 18.24 10.05 0.42
C ILE A 290 18.71 9.71 -0.99
N MET A 291 18.79 8.41 -1.27
CA MET A 291 19.33 7.87 -2.51
C MET A 291 20.72 8.41 -2.91
N GLY A 292 21.56 8.88 -1.98
CA GLY A 292 22.89 9.41 -2.32
C GLY A 292 22.87 10.79 -3.00
N SER A 293 21.79 11.55 -2.83
CA SER A 293 21.56 12.82 -3.51
C SER A 293 21.96 14.08 -2.72
N GLY A 294 22.29 13.93 -1.44
CA GLY A 294 22.45 15.03 -0.49
C GLY A 294 21.13 15.63 0.02
N PHE A 295 19.97 15.17 -0.45
CA PHE A 295 18.67 15.55 0.10
C PHE A 295 18.37 14.80 1.40
N ASN A 296 17.94 15.53 2.43
CA ASN A 296 17.57 14.97 3.73
C ASN A 296 16.09 15.20 3.98
N PHE A 297 15.38 14.18 4.46
CA PHE A 297 13.98 14.31 4.87
C PHE A 297 13.60 13.28 5.94
N ASN A 298 13.18 13.76 7.11
CA ASN A 298 12.67 12.91 8.19
C ASN A 298 11.17 13.07 8.35
N ILE A 299 10.50 12.02 8.83
CA ILE A 299 9.07 12.05 9.17
C ILE A 299 8.88 11.63 10.62
N LYS A 300 8.04 12.38 11.34
CA LYS A 300 7.56 12.03 12.69
C LYS A 300 6.04 11.90 12.69
N ILE A 301 5.54 10.95 13.49
CA ILE A 301 4.09 10.82 13.72
C ILE A 301 3.74 11.58 14.99
N VAL A 302 2.71 12.42 14.90
CA VAL A 302 2.10 13.14 16.01
C VAL A 302 0.71 12.56 16.25
N ARG A 303 0.36 12.35 17.52
CA ARG A 303 -0.93 11.85 17.98
C ARG A 303 -1.54 12.83 18.95
#